data_AF-A0A9W4QVM3-F1
#
_entry.id   AF-A0A9W4QVM3-F1
#
_cell.length_a   1.000
_cell.length_b   1.000
_cell.length_c   1.000
_cell.angle_alpha   90.00
_cell.angle_beta   90.00
_cell.angle_gamma   90.00
#
_symmetry.space_group_name_H-M   'P 1'
#
loop_
_entity.id
_entity.type
_entity.pdbx_description
1 polymer ?
#
loop_
_entity_poly.entity_id
_entity_poly.type
_entity_poly.pdbx_seq_one_letter_code
_entity_poly.pdbx_strand_id
1 'polypeptide(L)'
;MSSSIWPLRFIILTVLGLLISAFLFYLKILNREQESERMLEVMSNLAQVGAWSFNLEKKHVFWSDMTKKIFEYPLDEQPKWSENLNYFKEGESREKIAKLVERAIKHGESYETELEVINANGQSVWALVHGEAEHKNGRCVRIFGSLQNIDARKKVELENRKIARFNETLASLTVSDEILNGKLSQSKELITQSICQALEVNCASIKLFNQQRTQLIQFASFNRSGSENNIPWLQETIPDFFTAIERKAIFCVDDAQQHPYLAPSKKATFNRFQSRRCCVFLFLQAVALLE
;
A
#
# COMPACT_ATOMS: atom_id res chain seq x y z
N MET A 1 -36.24 81.58 18.92
CA MET A 1 -34.93 80.91 19.14
C MET A 1 -35.10 79.40 18.91
N SER A 2 -34.87 78.91 17.68
CA SER A 2 -34.96 77.45 17.37
C SER A 2 -34.10 76.98 16.18
N SER A 3 -33.17 77.80 15.66
CA SER A 3 -32.46 77.52 14.40
C SER A 3 -31.07 76.88 14.53
N SER A 4 -30.57 76.59 15.73
CA SER A 4 -29.16 76.15 15.93
C SER A 4 -28.93 74.65 16.15
N ILE A 5 -29.98 73.81 16.17
CA ILE A 5 -29.87 72.37 16.53
C ILE A 5 -29.78 71.46 15.28
N TRP A 6 -30.25 71.92 14.14
CA TRP A 6 -30.27 71.18 12.87
C TRP A 6 -28.90 70.71 12.34
N PRO A 7 -27.82 71.52 12.36
CA PRO A 7 -26.52 71.06 11.84
C PRO A 7 -25.91 69.96 12.72
N LEU A 8 -26.10 70.02 14.04
CA LEU A 8 -25.61 69.00 14.96
C LEU A 8 -26.33 67.65 14.76
N ARG A 9 -27.66 67.70 14.53
CA ARG A 9 -28.46 66.50 14.21
C ARG A 9 -28.01 65.84 12.91
N PHE A 10 -27.69 66.64 11.89
CA PHE A 10 -27.20 66.10 10.61
C PHE A 10 -25.85 65.41 10.77
N ILE A 11 -24.92 66.03 11.51
CA ILE A 11 -23.60 65.42 11.81
C ILE A 11 -23.80 64.11 12.58
N ILE A 12 -24.64 64.08 13.61
CA ILE A 12 -24.93 62.86 14.38
C ILE A 12 -25.48 61.76 13.47
N LEU A 13 -26.44 62.06 12.59
CA LEU A 13 -27.01 61.07 11.66
C LEU A 13 -25.99 60.55 10.66
N THR A 14 -25.11 61.42 10.13
CA THR A 14 -24.05 60.98 9.21
C THR A 14 -23.02 60.09 9.90
N VAL A 15 -22.60 60.44 11.12
CA VAL A 15 -21.67 59.63 11.92
C VAL A 15 -22.32 58.30 12.30
N LEU A 16 -23.58 58.31 12.73
CA LEU A 16 -24.33 57.08 13.03
C LEU A 16 -24.47 56.19 11.79
N GLY A 17 -24.75 56.79 10.63
CA GLY A 17 -24.80 56.09 9.35
C GLY A 17 -23.46 55.46 8.95
N LEU A 18 -22.35 56.18 9.13
CA LEU A 18 -21.00 55.66 8.90
C LEU A 18 -20.66 54.52 9.87
N LEU A 19 -21.02 54.64 11.15
CA LEU A 19 -20.81 53.59 12.15
C LEU A 19 -21.63 52.33 11.83
N ILE A 20 -22.90 52.49 11.45
CA ILE A 20 -23.75 51.38 11.01
C ILE A 20 -23.17 50.73 9.75
N SER A 21 -22.72 51.52 8.77
CA SER A 21 -22.09 51.00 7.55
C SER A 21 -20.81 50.23 7.85
N ALA A 22 -19.93 50.76 8.71
CA ALA A 22 -18.71 50.09 9.14
C ALA A 22 -19.01 48.80 9.91
N PHE A 23 -20.03 48.79 10.76
CA PHE A 23 -20.46 47.60 11.49
C PHE A 23 -21.04 46.53 10.55
N LEU A 24 -21.89 46.90 9.59
CA LEU A 24 -22.39 45.99 8.58
C LEU A 24 -21.28 45.44 7.69
N PHE A 25 -20.29 46.26 7.35
CA PHE A 25 -19.10 45.83 6.62
C PHE A 25 -18.28 44.81 7.41
N TYR A 26 -18.07 45.05 8.71
CA TYR A 26 -17.41 44.12 9.63
C TYR A 26 -18.18 42.80 9.78
N LEU A 27 -19.50 42.82 9.93
CA LEU A 27 -20.29 41.58 9.94
C LEU A 27 -20.17 40.79 8.63
N LYS A 28 -20.12 41.50 7.50
CA LYS A 28 -19.95 40.88 6.19
C LYS A 28 -18.56 40.24 6.02
N ILE A 29 -17.51 40.82 6.60
CA ILE A 29 -16.16 40.26 6.53
C ILE A 29 -16.05 38.97 7.35
N LEU A 30 -16.62 38.95 8.55
CA LEU A 30 -16.65 37.77 9.42
C LEU A 30 -17.42 36.62 8.77
N ASN A 31 -18.59 36.89 8.20
CA ASN A 31 -19.36 35.87 7.50
C ASN A 31 -18.60 35.28 6.30
N ARG A 32 -17.80 36.09 5.58
CA ARG A 32 -17.00 35.60 4.45
C ARG A 32 -15.86 34.69 4.87
N GLU A 33 -15.19 35.02 5.97
CA GLU A 33 -14.15 34.16 6.54
C GLU A 33 -14.75 32.81 6.96
N GLN A 34 -15.86 32.84 7.71
CA GLN A 34 -16.53 31.63 8.16
C GLN A 34 -17.04 30.76 7.00
N GLU A 35 -17.62 31.36 5.95
CA GLU A 35 -18.08 30.63 4.77
C GLU A 35 -16.91 30.00 4.00
N SER A 36 -15.79 30.71 3.88
CA SER A 36 -14.58 30.20 3.24
C SER A 36 -13.98 29.04 4.03
N GLU A 37 -13.87 29.15 5.35
CA GLU A 37 -13.39 28.08 6.21
C GLU A 37 -14.27 26.83 6.11
N ARG A 38 -15.59 27.03 6.13
CA ARG A 38 -16.56 25.93 6.02
C ARG A 38 -16.46 25.25 4.65
N MET A 39 -16.29 26.01 3.58
CA MET A 39 -16.10 25.46 2.23
C MET A 39 -14.80 24.66 2.13
N LEU A 40 -13.70 25.17 2.69
CA LEU A 40 -12.42 24.45 2.74
C LEU A 40 -12.54 23.15 3.55
N GLU A 41 -13.26 23.16 4.67
CA GLU A 41 -13.50 21.97 5.47
C GLU A 41 -14.31 20.91 4.70
N VAL A 42 -15.36 21.34 3.99
CA VAL A 42 -16.17 20.45 3.12
C VAL A 42 -15.29 19.86 2.01
N MET A 43 -14.49 20.68 1.34
CA MET A 43 -13.56 20.21 0.29
C MET A 43 -12.53 19.21 0.84
N SER A 44 -11.94 19.52 1.99
CA SER A 44 -11.02 18.63 2.72
C SER A 44 -11.68 17.29 3.05
N ASN A 45 -12.93 17.30 3.53
CA ASN A 45 -13.69 16.08 3.82
C ASN A 45 -14.03 15.28 2.56
N LEU A 46 -14.48 15.93 1.48
CA LEU A 46 -14.81 15.27 0.22
C LEU A 46 -13.59 14.65 -0.47
N ALA A 47 -12.48 15.39 -0.49
CA ALA A 47 -11.24 14.94 -1.12
C ALA A 47 -10.39 14.03 -0.22
N GLN A 48 -10.77 13.92 1.07
CA GLN A 48 -9.99 13.27 2.14
C GLN A 48 -8.55 13.80 2.20
N VAL A 49 -8.40 15.13 2.08
CA VAL A 49 -7.10 15.82 2.09
C VAL A 49 -6.96 16.59 3.39
N GLY A 50 -6.02 16.18 4.23
CA GLY A 50 -5.62 16.90 5.42
C GLY A 50 -4.41 17.81 5.20
N ALA A 51 -4.22 18.74 6.13
CA ALA A 51 -3.08 19.65 6.15
C ALA A 51 -2.20 19.32 7.36
N TRP A 52 -0.89 19.39 7.18
CA TRP A 52 0.07 19.18 8.24
C TRP A 52 1.18 20.23 8.20
N SER A 53 1.76 20.52 9.36
CA SER A 53 2.99 21.31 9.44
C SER A 53 3.83 20.95 10.67
N PHE A 54 5.14 21.03 10.48
CA PHE A 54 6.17 20.91 11.50
C PHE A 54 6.93 22.22 11.56
N ASN A 55 6.75 22.97 12.64
CA ASN A 55 7.56 24.14 12.92
C ASN A 55 8.86 23.68 13.58
N LEU A 56 9.97 23.78 12.86
CA LEU A 56 11.28 23.28 13.29
C LEU A 56 11.88 24.13 14.42
N GLU A 57 11.54 25.43 14.49
CA GLU A 57 12.05 26.34 15.53
C GLU A 57 11.33 26.14 16.87
N LYS A 58 10.00 26.08 16.83
CA LYS A 58 9.14 25.93 18.02
C LYS A 58 8.94 24.48 18.42
N LYS A 59 9.42 23.53 17.63
CA LYS A 59 9.13 22.09 17.75
C LYS A 59 7.63 21.83 17.92
N HIS A 60 6.83 22.52 17.11
CA HIS A 60 5.37 22.44 17.16
C HIS A 60 4.85 21.68 15.95
N VAL A 61 3.94 20.75 16.19
CA VAL A 61 3.27 19.98 15.13
C VAL A 61 1.83 20.43 15.05
N PHE A 62 1.35 20.61 13.83
CA PHE A 62 -0.06 20.87 13.56
C PHE A 62 -0.56 19.87 12.52
N TRP A 63 -1.62 19.16 12.86
CA TRP A 63 -2.46 18.38 11.96
C TRP A 63 -3.86 18.98 11.94
N SER A 64 -4.44 19.08 10.74
CA SER A 64 -5.86 19.37 10.59
C SER A 64 -6.70 18.17 11.03
N ASP A 65 -8.00 18.39 11.27
CA ASP A 65 -8.94 17.34 11.65
C ASP A 65 -8.94 16.18 10.65
N MET A 66 -8.78 16.46 9.35
CA MET A 66 -8.69 15.40 8.34
C MET A 66 -7.39 14.60 8.46
N THR A 67 -6.24 15.24 8.67
CA THR A 67 -4.98 14.48 8.91
C THR A 67 -5.11 13.61 10.16
N LYS A 68 -5.73 14.13 11.23
CA LYS A 68 -6.02 13.34 12.44
C LYS A 68 -6.95 12.17 12.14
N LYS A 69 -8.02 12.36 11.34
CA LYS A 69 -8.89 11.26 10.88
C LYS A 69 -8.12 10.19 10.11
N ILE A 70 -7.22 10.56 9.20
CA ILE A 70 -6.39 9.61 8.43
C ILE A 70 -5.50 8.76 9.35
N PHE A 71 -4.90 9.39 10.37
CA PHE A 71 -4.07 8.70 11.35
C PHE A 71 -4.87 8.06 12.50
N GLU A 72 -6.19 8.21 12.53
CA GLU A 72 -7.06 7.81 13.65
C GLU A 72 -6.61 8.40 15.00
N TYR A 73 -6.17 9.66 14.96
CA TYR A 73 -5.68 10.43 16.10
C TYR A 73 -6.83 11.23 16.76
N PRO A 74 -6.81 11.44 18.10
CA PRO A 74 -7.81 12.27 18.79
C PRO A 74 -7.91 13.69 18.21
N LEU A 75 -9.13 14.15 17.92
CA LEU A 75 -9.37 15.43 17.21
C LEU A 75 -9.04 16.66 18.05
N ASP A 76 -9.16 16.55 19.37
CA ASP A 76 -8.90 17.59 20.36
C ASP A 76 -7.42 17.75 20.71
N GLU A 77 -6.57 16.82 20.27
CA GLU A 77 -5.14 16.83 20.55
C GLU A 77 -4.30 17.12 19.30
N GLN A 78 -3.09 17.64 19.50
CA GLN A 78 -2.06 17.68 18.47
C GLN A 78 -0.98 16.64 18.79
N PRO A 79 -0.37 16.00 17.78
CA PRO A 79 0.70 15.06 18.01
C PRO A 79 1.91 15.77 18.65
N LYS A 80 2.63 15.03 19.49
CA LYS A 80 3.89 15.51 20.07
C LYS A 80 4.97 15.57 19.00
N TRP A 81 5.93 16.47 19.19
CA TRP A 81 7.14 16.48 18.38
C TRP A 81 7.84 15.13 18.46
N SER A 82 8.13 14.55 17.30
CA SER A 82 8.88 13.31 17.17
C SER A 82 10.02 13.54 16.20
N GLU A 83 11.23 13.14 16.59
CA GLU A 83 12.38 13.09 15.68
C GLU A 83 12.32 11.84 14.77
N ASN A 84 11.42 10.91 15.09
CA ASN A 84 11.26 9.66 14.38
C ASN A 84 10.03 9.74 13.45
N LEU A 85 10.22 9.34 12.19
CA LEU A 85 9.17 9.25 11.15
C LEU A 85 8.28 8.01 11.33
N ASN A 86 7.87 7.73 12.57
CA ASN A 86 7.13 6.53 12.96
C ASN A 86 5.71 6.45 12.39
N TYR A 87 5.18 7.58 11.92
CA TYR A 87 3.92 7.66 11.20
C TYR A 87 3.97 6.99 9.82
N PHE A 88 5.17 6.72 9.30
CA PHE A 88 5.39 6.01 8.05
C PHE A 88 5.76 4.56 8.33
N LYS A 89 5.20 3.65 7.52
CA LYS A 89 5.48 2.22 7.60
C LYS A 89 6.97 1.96 7.40
N GLU A 90 7.51 1.09 8.24
CA GLU A 90 8.91 0.67 8.19
C GLU A 90 9.26 0.01 6.85
N GLY A 91 10.52 0.18 6.41
CA GLY A 91 11.01 -0.24 5.10
C GLY A 91 10.93 0.90 4.08
N GLU A 92 10.50 0.58 2.86
CA GLU A 92 10.57 1.49 1.71
C GLU A 92 9.92 2.86 1.97
N SER A 93 8.76 2.90 2.63
CA SER A 93 8.02 4.16 2.86
C SER A 93 8.79 5.11 3.78
N ARG A 94 9.27 4.61 4.93
CA ARG A 94 10.05 5.41 5.88
C ARG A 94 11.41 5.84 5.32
N GLU A 95 12.08 4.97 4.57
CA GLU A 95 13.36 5.32 3.92
C GLU A 95 13.18 6.40 2.85
N LYS A 96 12.13 6.30 2.05
CA LYS A 96 11.83 7.27 0.99
C LYS A 96 11.50 8.64 1.55
N ILE A 97 10.63 8.71 2.57
CA ILE A 97 10.24 10.01 3.14
C ILE A 97 11.39 10.68 3.89
N ALA A 98 12.27 9.91 4.55
CA ALA A 98 13.44 10.47 5.23
C ALA A 98 14.35 11.25 4.27
N LYS A 99 14.63 10.68 3.09
CA LYS A 99 15.43 11.34 2.05
C LYS A 99 14.74 12.60 1.52
N LEU A 100 13.42 12.53 1.27
CA LEU A 100 12.67 13.68 0.74
C LEU A 100 12.63 14.83 1.75
N VAL A 101 12.35 14.53 3.02
CA VAL A 101 12.35 15.52 4.11
C VAL A 101 13.74 16.14 4.30
N GLU A 102 14.80 15.34 4.25
CA GLU A 102 16.18 15.86 4.35
C GLU A 102 16.48 16.87 3.23
N ARG A 103 16.15 16.53 1.98
CA ARG A 103 16.33 17.45 0.85
C ARG A 103 15.47 18.70 1.00
N ALA A 104 14.23 18.58 1.47
CA ALA A 104 13.37 19.73 1.72
C ALA A 104 13.99 20.67 2.76
N ILE A 105 14.48 20.14 3.88
CA ILE A 105 15.14 20.94 4.93
C ILE A 105 16.41 21.61 4.40
N LYS A 106 17.26 20.86 3.69
CA LYS A 106 18.59 21.32 3.28
C LYS A 106 18.58 22.23 2.05
N HIS A 107 17.73 21.91 1.07
CA HIS A 107 17.74 22.51 -0.26
C HIS A 107 16.46 23.29 -0.58
N GLY A 108 15.41 23.20 0.24
CA GLY A 108 14.12 23.83 -0.05
C GLY A 108 13.33 23.12 -1.15
N GLU A 109 13.68 21.88 -1.47
CA GLU A 109 13.00 21.11 -2.51
C GLU A 109 11.63 20.63 -2.02
N SER A 110 10.57 20.97 -2.75
CA SER A 110 9.26 20.37 -2.54
C SER A 110 9.24 18.91 -2.98
N TYR A 111 8.31 18.14 -2.43
CA TYR A 111 8.14 16.73 -2.78
C TYR A 111 6.68 16.32 -2.78
N GLU A 112 6.34 15.41 -3.68
CA GLU A 112 5.06 14.71 -3.72
C GLU A 112 5.35 13.21 -3.88
N THR A 113 4.77 12.37 -3.03
CA THR A 113 4.96 10.92 -3.12
C THR A 113 3.80 10.15 -2.49
N GLU A 114 3.49 8.99 -3.08
CA GLU A 114 2.62 8.00 -2.48
C GLU A 114 3.43 7.10 -1.53
N LEU A 115 2.93 6.91 -0.30
CA LEU A 115 3.60 6.15 0.77
C LEU A 115 2.56 5.44 1.64
N GLU A 116 3.00 4.39 2.34
CA GLU A 116 2.21 3.75 3.39
C GLU A 116 2.45 4.45 4.73
N VAL A 117 1.36 4.92 5.34
CA VAL A 117 1.33 5.47 6.69
C VAL A 117 0.71 4.46 7.66
N ILE A 118 1.09 4.55 8.94
CA ILE A 118 0.55 3.73 10.02
C ILE A 118 -0.37 4.57 10.88
N ASN A 119 -1.64 4.17 11.00
CA ASN A 119 -2.60 4.81 11.89
C ASN A 119 -2.42 4.35 13.35
N ALA A 120 -3.15 4.97 14.28
CA ALA A 120 -3.08 4.64 15.71
C ALA A 120 -3.42 3.18 16.03
N ASN A 121 -4.21 2.51 15.18
CA ASN A 121 -4.56 1.10 15.30
C ASN A 121 -3.50 0.14 14.68
N GLY A 122 -2.38 0.66 14.17
CA GLY A 122 -1.32 -0.13 13.57
C GLY A 122 -1.61 -0.63 12.15
N GLN A 123 -2.70 -0.14 11.53
CA GLN A 123 -3.06 -0.49 10.16
C GLN A 123 -2.28 0.38 9.17
N SER A 124 -1.91 -0.22 8.03
CA SER A 124 -1.29 0.49 6.93
C SER A 124 -2.34 1.10 6.01
N VAL A 125 -2.18 2.38 5.69
CA VAL A 125 -3.05 3.14 4.79
C VAL A 125 -2.19 3.83 3.75
N TRP A 126 -2.57 3.76 2.47
CA TRP A 126 -1.87 4.52 1.44
C TRP A 126 -2.24 6.00 1.49
N ALA A 127 -1.23 6.86 1.51
CA ALA A 127 -1.40 8.30 1.49
C ALA A 127 -0.55 8.95 0.38
N LEU A 128 -1.10 9.95 -0.28
CA LEU A 128 -0.35 10.90 -1.10
C LEU A 128 0.11 12.04 -0.20
N VAL A 129 1.42 12.21 -0.09
CA VAL A 129 2.06 13.18 0.80
C VAL A 129 2.72 14.24 -0.07
N HIS A 130 2.28 15.49 0.08
CA HIS A 130 2.94 16.68 -0.48
C HIS A 130 3.59 17.47 0.64
N GLY A 131 4.82 17.94 0.43
CA GLY A 131 5.55 18.73 1.41
C GLY A 131 6.40 19.84 0.78
N GLU A 132 6.41 20.98 1.45
CA GLU A 132 7.19 22.17 1.12
C GLU A 132 7.93 22.66 2.36
N ALA A 133 9.09 23.29 2.15
CA ALA A 133 9.90 23.86 3.19
C ALA A 133 9.91 25.39 3.10
N GLU A 134 9.69 26.05 4.24
CA GLU A 134 9.83 27.48 4.39
C GLU A 134 11.22 27.79 4.97
N HIS A 135 12.01 28.57 4.24
CA HIS A 135 13.32 29.04 4.70
C HIS A 135 13.29 30.51 5.08
N LYS A 136 13.89 30.85 6.22
CA LYS A 136 14.17 32.23 6.64
C LYS A 136 15.66 32.36 6.91
N ASN A 137 16.29 33.38 6.32
CA ASN A 137 17.73 33.65 6.47
C ASN A 137 18.62 32.42 6.18
N GLY A 138 18.28 31.64 5.15
CA GLY A 138 19.02 30.44 4.74
C GLY A 138 18.81 29.20 5.63
N ARG A 139 17.92 29.25 6.62
CA ARG A 139 17.57 28.12 7.50
C ARG A 139 16.11 27.71 7.29
N CYS A 140 15.84 26.41 7.21
CA CYS A 140 14.46 25.91 7.22
C CYS A 140 13.82 26.14 8.60
N VAL A 141 12.68 26.83 8.62
CA VAL A 141 11.95 27.15 9.86
C VAL A 141 10.66 26.33 10.01
N ARG A 142 10.11 25.86 8.89
CA ARG A 142 8.86 25.10 8.86
C ARG A 142 8.82 24.18 7.65
N ILE A 143 8.26 22.99 7.82
CA ILE A 143 7.85 22.11 6.72
C ILE A 143 6.33 21.97 6.82
N PHE A 144 5.63 22.06 5.72
CA PHE A 144 4.17 21.96 5.70
C PHE A 144 3.69 21.38 4.38
N GLY A 145 2.45 20.91 4.36
CA GLY A 145 1.86 20.42 3.12
C GLY A 145 0.56 19.68 3.38
N SER A 146 0.26 18.73 2.50
CA SER A 146 -0.98 17.98 2.52
C SER A 146 -0.77 16.48 2.63
N LEU A 147 -1.78 15.80 3.14
CA LEU A 147 -1.85 14.35 3.25
C LEU A 147 -3.22 13.92 2.74
N GLN A 148 -3.26 13.20 1.64
CA GLN A 148 -4.50 12.67 1.08
C GLN A 148 -4.60 11.17 1.31
N ASN A 149 -5.75 10.70 1.79
CA ASN A 149 -6.04 9.26 1.80
C ASN A 149 -6.32 8.77 0.36
N ILE A 150 -5.47 7.88 -0.13
CA ILE A 150 -5.59 7.26 -1.46
C ILE A 150 -5.78 5.75 -1.38
N ASP A 151 -6.09 5.21 -0.20
CA ASP A 151 -6.09 3.77 0.08
C ASP A 151 -7.04 2.99 -0.82
N ALA A 152 -8.29 3.45 -0.97
CA ALA A 152 -9.26 2.81 -1.86
C ALA A 152 -8.77 2.78 -3.32
N ARG A 153 -8.25 3.91 -3.83
CA ARG A 153 -7.70 4.01 -5.18
C ARG A 153 -6.51 3.07 -5.36
N LYS A 154 -5.60 3.05 -4.39
CA LYS A 154 -4.36 2.29 -4.48
C LYS A 154 -4.59 0.79 -4.38
N LYS A 155 -5.52 0.34 -3.53
CA LYS A 155 -5.93 -1.07 -3.46
C LYS A 155 -6.47 -1.56 -4.80
N VAL A 156 -7.36 -0.81 -5.44
CA VAL A 156 -7.88 -1.15 -6.78
C VAL A 156 -6.76 -1.17 -7.83
N GLU A 157 -5.85 -0.19 -7.82
CA GLU A 157 -4.70 -0.17 -8.74
C GLU A 157 -3.81 -1.40 -8.56
N LEU A 158 -3.50 -1.77 -7.31
CA LEU A 158 -2.66 -2.93 -7.00
C LEU A 158 -3.35 -4.25 -7.36
N GLU A 159 -4.66 -4.37 -7.14
CA GLU A 159 -5.44 -5.55 -7.57
C GLU A 159 -5.47 -5.68 -9.09
N ASN A 160 -5.76 -4.61 -9.82
CA ASN A 160 -5.74 -4.62 -11.27
C ASN A 160 -4.35 -4.95 -11.82
N ARG A 161 -3.28 -4.43 -11.22
CA ARG A 161 -1.90 -4.76 -11.60
C ARG A 161 -1.60 -6.24 -11.39
N LYS A 162 -2.08 -6.84 -10.28
CA LYS A 162 -1.93 -8.28 -10.03
C LYS A 162 -2.65 -9.11 -11.09
N ILE A 163 -3.90 -8.76 -11.43
CA ILE A 163 -4.70 -9.45 -12.44
C ILE A 163 -4.04 -9.32 -13.83
N ALA A 164 -3.59 -8.13 -14.21
CA ALA A 164 -2.92 -7.89 -15.49
C ALA A 164 -1.64 -8.74 -15.62
N ARG A 165 -0.81 -8.77 -14.58
CA ARG A 165 0.41 -9.59 -14.53
C ARG A 165 0.10 -11.08 -14.64
N PHE A 166 -0.96 -11.53 -13.98
CA PHE A 166 -1.41 -12.91 -14.06
C PHE A 166 -1.84 -13.26 -15.50
N ASN A 167 -2.63 -12.41 -16.14
CA ASN A 167 -3.07 -12.60 -17.52
C ASN A 167 -1.91 -12.57 -18.53
N GLU A 168 -0.94 -11.68 -18.36
CA GLU A 168 0.27 -11.63 -19.19
C GLU A 168 1.05 -12.94 -19.10
N THR A 169 1.18 -13.48 -17.87
CA THR A 169 1.86 -14.76 -17.64
C THR A 169 1.12 -15.93 -18.28
N LEU A 170 -0.22 -15.92 -18.28
CA LEU A 170 -1.01 -16.94 -18.97
C LEU A 170 -0.87 -16.83 -20.50
N ALA A 171 -0.85 -15.61 -21.03
CA ALA A 171 -0.68 -15.37 -22.46
C ALA A 171 0.69 -15.88 -22.95
N SER A 172 1.76 -15.64 -22.19
CA SER A 172 3.10 -16.15 -22.56
C SER A 172 3.17 -17.68 -22.59
N LEU A 173 2.37 -18.36 -21.77
CA LEU A 173 2.26 -19.82 -21.79
C LEU A 173 1.43 -20.36 -22.97
N THR A 174 0.49 -19.57 -23.48
CA THR A 174 -0.40 -20.00 -24.58
C THR A 174 0.24 -19.77 -25.96
N VAL A 175 1.16 -18.81 -26.06
CA VAL A 175 1.78 -18.37 -27.33
C VAL A 175 3.20 -18.91 -27.54
N SER A 176 3.81 -19.54 -26.54
CA SER A 176 5.15 -20.13 -26.70
C SER A 176 5.13 -21.22 -27.77
N ASP A 177 5.87 -20.96 -28.86
CA ASP A 177 6.07 -21.89 -29.98
C ASP A 177 6.64 -23.23 -29.50
N GLU A 178 7.39 -23.24 -28.40
CA GLU A 178 7.91 -24.46 -27.79
C GLU A 178 6.81 -25.34 -27.19
N ILE A 179 5.76 -24.73 -26.63
CA ILE A 179 4.57 -25.43 -26.14
C ILE A 179 3.70 -25.90 -27.32
N LEU A 180 3.49 -25.04 -28.31
CA LEU A 180 2.66 -25.34 -29.49
C LEU A 180 3.31 -26.40 -30.40
N ASN A 181 4.65 -26.42 -30.51
CA ASN A 181 5.40 -27.36 -31.34
C ASN A 181 5.92 -28.59 -30.56
N GLY A 182 5.44 -28.82 -29.33
CA GLY A 182 5.71 -30.06 -28.58
C GLY A 182 7.17 -30.24 -28.11
N LYS A 183 7.97 -29.17 -28.02
CA LYS A 183 9.35 -29.22 -27.51
C LYS A 183 9.37 -29.29 -25.98
N LEU A 184 9.01 -30.48 -25.48
CA LEU A 184 8.77 -30.74 -24.07
C LEU A 184 9.93 -30.35 -23.13
N SER A 185 11.18 -30.41 -23.59
CA SER A 185 12.36 -30.02 -22.79
C SER A 185 12.45 -28.52 -22.49
N GLN A 186 12.09 -27.67 -23.45
CA GLN A 186 12.14 -26.20 -23.30
C GLN A 186 10.88 -25.67 -22.60
N SER A 187 9.72 -26.25 -22.90
CA SER A 187 8.44 -25.88 -22.28
C SER A 187 8.43 -26.09 -20.77
N LYS A 188 9.14 -27.09 -20.26
CA LYS A 188 9.27 -27.38 -18.81
C LYS A 188 9.80 -26.19 -18.02
N GLU A 189 10.86 -25.55 -18.53
CA GLU A 189 11.53 -24.46 -17.84
C GLU A 189 10.71 -23.18 -17.89
N LEU A 190 10.15 -22.87 -19.07
CA LEU A 190 9.23 -21.75 -19.28
C LEU A 190 8.00 -21.80 -18.35
N ILE A 191 7.36 -22.96 -18.22
CA ILE A 191 6.18 -23.12 -17.35
C ILE A 191 6.56 -22.87 -15.88
N THR A 192 7.64 -23.48 -15.40
CA THR A 192 8.05 -23.34 -13.99
C THR A 192 8.53 -21.92 -13.65
N GLN A 193 9.24 -21.26 -14.56
CA GLN A 193 9.60 -19.84 -14.43
C GLN A 193 8.37 -18.93 -14.37
N SER A 194 7.41 -19.16 -15.26
CA SER A 194 6.15 -18.41 -15.31
C SER A 194 5.34 -18.56 -14.02
N ILE A 195 5.25 -19.78 -13.47
CA ILE A 195 4.61 -20.04 -12.17
C ILE A 195 5.30 -19.24 -11.05
N CYS A 196 6.63 -19.26 -10.99
CA CYS A 196 7.41 -18.48 -10.03
C CYS A 196 7.16 -16.97 -10.14
N GLN A 197 6.98 -16.46 -11.35
CA GLN A 197 6.71 -15.06 -11.60
C GLN A 197 5.28 -14.67 -11.20
N ALA A 198 4.28 -15.47 -11.60
CA ALA A 198 2.87 -15.20 -11.31
C ALA A 198 2.53 -15.29 -9.81
N LEU A 199 3.09 -16.28 -9.11
CA LEU A 199 2.82 -16.52 -7.69
C LEU A 199 3.76 -15.78 -6.75
N GLU A 200 4.74 -15.05 -7.29
CA GLU A 200 5.78 -14.35 -6.52
C GLU A 200 6.52 -15.27 -5.54
N VAL A 201 6.75 -16.52 -5.95
CA VAL A 201 7.45 -17.54 -5.16
C VAL A 201 8.88 -17.74 -5.64
N ASN A 202 9.76 -18.13 -4.72
CA ASN A 202 11.18 -18.35 -5.02
C ASN A 202 11.43 -19.61 -5.86
N CYS A 203 10.57 -20.62 -5.73
CA CYS A 203 10.70 -21.88 -6.46
C CYS A 203 9.34 -22.46 -6.86
N ALA A 204 9.32 -23.16 -7.99
CA ALA A 204 8.19 -23.90 -8.50
C ALA A 204 8.66 -25.24 -9.08
N SER A 205 7.86 -26.29 -8.91
CA SER A 205 8.18 -27.61 -9.46
C SER A 205 6.93 -28.29 -9.99
N ILE A 206 7.05 -28.93 -11.15
CA ILE A 206 6.05 -29.83 -11.72
C ILE A 206 6.51 -31.25 -11.44
N LYS A 207 5.64 -32.05 -10.82
CA LYS A 207 5.88 -33.46 -10.53
C LYS A 207 4.75 -34.31 -11.10
N LEU A 208 5.11 -35.47 -11.65
CA LEU A 208 4.19 -36.42 -12.24
C LEU A 208 4.21 -37.73 -11.45
N PHE A 209 3.07 -38.39 -11.34
CA PHE A 209 3.04 -39.73 -10.76
C PHE A 209 3.79 -40.74 -11.63
N ASN A 210 4.46 -41.71 -11.01
CA ASN A 210 4.85 -42.92 -11.72
C ASN A 210 3.62 -43.77 -12.08
N GLN A 211 3.82 -44.79 -12.92
CA GLN A 211 2.76 -45.70 -13.37
C GLN A 211 1.96 -46.35 -12.23
N GLN A 212 2.63 -46.64 -11.10
CA GLN A 212 2.01 -47.29 -9.93
C GLN A 212 1.41 -46.29 -8.93
N ARG A 213 1.52 -44.98 -9.18
CA ARG A 213 1.10 -43.88 -8.29
C ARG A 213 1.70 -43.88 -6.88
N THR A 214 2.80 -44.60 -6.68
CA THR A 214 3.50 -44.72 -5.40
C THR A 214 4.54 -43.62 -5.19
N GLN A 215 4.89 -42.87 -6.23
CA GLN A 215 5.90 -41.81 -6.17
C GLN A 215 5.58 -40.66 -7.13
N LEU A 216 6.03 -39.47 -6.76
CA LEU A 216 6.02 -38.27 -7.62
C LEU A 216 7.43 -38.01 -8.13
N ILE A 217 7.58 -38.11 -9.45
CA ILE A 217 8.82 -37.90 -10.19
C ILE A 217 8.89 -36.44 -10.64
N GLN A 218 10.04 -35.82 -10.41
CA GLN A 218 10.32 -34.45 -10.83
C GLN A 218 10.32 -34.35 -12.36
N PHE A 219 9.41 -33.56 -12.90
CA PHE A 219 9.30 -33.31 -14.34
C PHE A 219 9.95 -31.99 -14.76
N ALA A 220 9.80 -30.94 -13.93
CA ALA A 220 10.44 -29.62 -14.12
C ALA A 220 10.60 -28.90 -12.78
N SER A 221 11.69 -28.15 -12.58
CA SER A 221 11.90 -27.23 -11.46
C SER A 221 12.43 -25.91 -11.94
N PHE A 222 12.06 -24.85 -11.22
CA PHE A 222 12.77 -23.59 -11.27
C PHE A 222 12.95 -23.06 -9.85
N ASN A 223 14.13 -22.52 -9.56
CA ASN A 223 14.42 -21.86 -8.29
C ASN A 223 15.30 -20.63 -8.54
N ARG A 224 14.85 -19.47 -8.08
CA ARG A 224 15.57 -18.20 -8.22
C ARG A 224 16.94 -18.20 -7.52
N SER A 225 17.12 -19.02 -6.48
CA SER A 225 18.40 -19.12 -5.76
C SER A 225 19.38 -20.15 -6.34
N GLY A 226 19.01 -20.83 -7.43
CA GLY A 226 19.89 -21.76 -8.15
C GLY A 226 20.14 -23.11 -7.47
N SER A 227 19.52 -23.40 -6.31
CA SER A 227 19.61 -24.72 -5.70
C SER A 227 18.54 -25.66 -6.23
N GLU A 228 18.96 -26.71 -6.94
CA GLU A 228 18.12 -27.84 -7.28
C GLU A 228 18.22 -28.92 -6.20
N ASN A 229 17.08 -29.27 -5.59
CA ASN A 229 17.00 -30.39 -4.66
C ASN A 229 15.93 -31.37 -5.15
N ASN A 230 16.38 -32.47 -5.74
CA ASN A 230 15.53 -33.54 -6.23
C ASN A 230 15.24 -34.55 -5.12
N ILE A 231 14.43 -34.15 -4.14
CA ILE A 231 14.03 -35.03 -3.05
C ILE A 231 12.90 -35.94 -3.57
N PRO A 232 13.00 -37.29 -3.43
CA PRO A 232 11.94 -38.20 -3.83
C PRO A 232 10.70 -38.02 -2.96
N TRP A 233 9.53 -37.95 -3.58
CA TRP A 233 8.24 -37.92 -2.89
C TRP A 233 7.62 -39.30 -3.01
N LEU A 234 7.71 -40.10 -1.94
CA LEU A 234 7.21 -41.47 -1.89
C LEU A 234 5.95 -41.53 -1.03
N GLN A 235 4.95 -42.28 -1.48
CA GLN A 235 3.70 -42.51 -0.76
C GLN A 235 3.97 -43.12 0.63
N GLU A 236 4.96 -44.01 0.74
CA GLU A 236 5.37 -44.62 2.00
C GLU A 236 5.82 -43.59 3.05
N THR A 237 6.51 -42.53 2.62
CA THR A 237 7.00 -41.47 3.51
C THR A 237 5.97 -40.40 3.83
N ILE A 238 4.98 -40.18 2.97
CA ILE A 238 3.98 -39.10 3.14
C ILE A 238 2.57 -39.57 2.67
N PRO A 239 1.98 -40.60 3.28
CA PRO A 239 0.75 -41.23 2.77
C PRO A 239 -0.48 -40.31 2.82
N ASP A 240 -0.57 -39.46 3.85
CA ASP A 240 -1.66 -38.49 4.00
C ASP A 240 -1.64 -37.44 2.89
N PHE A 241 -0.45 -37.04 2.44
CA PHE A 241 -0.29 -36.16 1.30
C PHE A 241 -0.80 -36.82 0.03
N PHE A 242 -0.37 -38.06 -0.25
CA PHE A 242 -0.83 -38.82 -1.42
C PHE A 242 -2.35 -39.02 -1.43
N THR A 243 -2.95 -39.27 -0.27
CA THR A 243 -4.41 -39.38 -0.14
C THR A 243 -5.11 -38.02 -0.36
N ALA A 244 -4.53 -36.93 0.12
CA ALA A 244 -5.08 -35.59 -0.04
C ALA A 244 -5.07 -35.13 -1.50
N ILE A 245 -3.99 -35.40 -2.24
CA ILE A 245 -3.85 -35.02 -3.65
C ILE A 245 -4.74 -35.83 -4.58
N GLU A 246 -5.02 -37.10 -4.24
CA GLU A 246 -5.99 -37.91 -5.00
C GLU A 246 -7.43 -37.42 -4.81
N ARG A 247 -7.76 -36.89 -3.63
CA ARG A 247 -9.12 -36.41 -3.31
C ARG A 247 -9.37 -34.97 -3.73
N LYS A 248 -8.34 -34.13 -3.88
CA LYS A 248 -8.46 -32.70 -4.19
C LYS A 248 -7.48 -32.29 -5.28
N ALA A 249 -7.99 -31.67 -6.35
CA ALA A 249 -7.17 -31.19 -7.48
C ALA A 249 -6.21 -30.05 -7.10
N ILE A 250 -6.59 -29.20 -6.15
CA ILE A 250 -5.77 -28.07 -5.71
C ILE A 250 -5.81 -28.00 -4.18
N PHE A 251 -4.64 -27.85 -3.55
CA PHE A 251 -4.53 -27.55 -2.14
C PHE A 251 -3.41 -26.52 -1.91
N CYS A 252 -3.76 -25.43 -1.23
CA CYS A 252 -2.85 -24.33 -0.91
C CYS A 252 -2.56 -24.35 0.60
N VAL A 253 -1.29 -24.21 0.97
CA VAL A 253 -0.86 -24.24 2.37
C VAL A 253 0.03 -23.04 2.67
N ASP A 254 -0.46 -22.15 3.54
CA ASP A 254 0.26 -20.95 3.97
C ASP A 254 1.47 -21.27 4.87
N ASP A 255 1.39 -22.32 5.69
CA ASP A 255 2.51 -22.85 6.46
C ASP A 255 2.66 -24.37 6.32
N ALA A 256 3.58 -24.78 5.46
CA ALA A 256 3.84 -26.19 5.18
C ALA A 256 4.40 -26.95 6.40
N GLN A 257 5.02 -26.25 7.35
CA GLN A 257 5.59 -26.85 8.55
C GLN A 257 4.52 -27.16 9.60
N GLN A 258 3.42 -26.42 9.60
CA GLN A 258 2.31 -26.60 10.55
C GLN A 258 1.17 -27.46 9.99
N HIS A 259 1.19 -27.79 8.70
CA HIS A 259 0.09 -28.50 8.06
C HIS A 259 0.09 -30.01 8.36
N PRO A 260 -1.05 -30.61 8.78
CA PRO A 260 -1.14 -32.02 9.19
C PRO A 260 -0.61 -33.02 8.15
N TYR A 261 -0.92 -32.80 6.86
CA TYR A 261 -0.54 -33.73 5.77
C TYR A 261 0.93 -33.65 5.35
N LEU A 262 1.62 -32.55 5.68
CA LEU A 262 3.02 -32.32 5.30
C LEU A 262 3.98 -32.51 6.49
N ALA A 263 3.42 -32.60 7.70
CA ALA A 263 4.16 -32.77 8.94
C ALA A 263 5.12 -33.98 9.00
N PRO A 264 4.84 -35.15 8.39
CA PRO A 264 5.78 -36.28 8.40
C PRO A 264 7.08 -36.02 7.62
N SER A 265 7.06 -35.10 6.64
CA SER A 265 8.19 -34.76 5.77
C SER A 265 9.11 -33.64 6.31
N LYS A 266 8.84 -33.20 7.56
CA LYS A 266 9.40 -32.00 8.23
C LYS A 266 10.93 -31.87 8.17
N LYS A 267 11.68 -32.95 8.35
CA LYS A 267 13.15 -32.89 8.54
C LYS A 267 13.97 -32.87 7.25
N ALA A 268 13.49 -33.50 6.17
CA ALA A 268 14.27 -33.67 4.95
C ALA A 268 13.96 -32.61 3.88
N THR A 269 12.69 -32.21 3.76
CA THR A 269 12.21 -31.44 2.60
C THR A 269 12.12 -29.95 2.90
N PHE A 270 11.38 -29.52 3.92
CA PHE A 270 11.02 -28.11 4.09
C PHE A 270 12.07 -27.24 4.81
N ASN A 271 12.88 -27.81 5.72
CA ASN A 271 13.95 -27.06 6.40
C ASN A 271 15.04 -26.54 5.44
N ARG A 272 15.18 -27.12 4.24
CA ARG A 272 16.19 -26.72 3.24
C ARG A 272 15.71 -25.63 2.28
N PHE A 273 14.41 -25.46 2.08
CA PHE A 273 13.88 -24.47 1.13
C PHE A 273 13.77 -23.05 1.72
N GLN A 274 13.97 -22.88 3.05
CA GLN A 274 13.73 -21.61 3.77
C GLN A 274 12.35 -20.95 3.50
N SER A 275 11.44 -21.64 2.81
CA SER A 275 10.11 -21.16 2.47
C SER A 275 9.10 -21.69 3.48
N ARG A 276 8.34 -20.79 4.11
CA ARG A 276 7.22 -21.15 4.99
C ARG A 276 5.95 -21.47 4.19
N ARG A 277 5.78 -20.89 3.00
CA ARG A 277 4.61 -21.09 2.12
C ARG A 277 4.87 -22.18 1.09
N CYS A 278 3.89 -23.08 0.88
CA CYS A 278 3.93 -24.11 -0.14
C CYS A 278 2.57 -24.18 -0.86
N CYS A 279 2.57 -23.85 -2.16
CA CYS A 279 1.44 -24.12 -3.03
C CYS A 279 1.78 -25.34 -3.88
N VAL A 280 0.95 -26.38 -3.82
CA VAL A 280 1.07 -27.54 -4.71
C VAL A 280 -0.14 -27.55 -5.62
N PHE A 281 0.11 -27.40 -6.91
CA PHE A 281 -0.89 -27.55 -7.95
C PHE A 281 -0.74 -28.96 -8.54
N LEU A 282 -1.77 -29.80 -8.39
CA LEU A 282 -1.87 -31.00 -9.21
C LEU A 282 -2.72 -30.69 -10.42
N PHE A 283 -2.13 -30.83 -11.60
CA PHE A 283 -2.90 -31.06 -12.81
C PHE A 283 -3.47 -32.49 -12.73
N LEU A 284 -4.70 -32.61 -12.25
CA LEU A 284 -5.48 -33.85 -12.39
C LEU A 284 -6.13 -33.86 -13.78
N GLN A 285 -5.92 -34.97 -14.49
CA GLN A 285 -6.42 -35.36 -15.82
C GLN A 285 -5.66 -34.84 -17.06
N ALA A 286 -4.70 -35.65 -17.51
CA ALA A 286 -4.77 -36.16 -18.89
C ALA A 286 -5.12 -37.66 -18.78
N VAL A 287 -6.43 -37.95 -18.69
CA VAL A 287 -6.95 -39.30 -18.92
C VAL A 287 -6.99 -39.48 -20.43
N ALA A 288 -6.38 -40.58 -20.89
CA ALA A 288 -6.60 -41.25 -22.16
C ALA A 288 -6.55 -40.39 -23.42
N LEU A 289 -5.46 -40.51 -24.19
CA LEU A 289 -5.45 -40.58 -25.67
C LEU A 289 -3.99 -40.45 -26.15
N LEU A 290 -3.20 -41.51 -25.97
CA LEU A 290 -2.09 -41.86 -26.86
C LEU A 290 -1.99 -43.39 -26.81
N GLU A 291 -2.78 -44.03 -27.66
CA GLU A 291 -2.29 -45.21 -28.38
C GLU A 291 -1.11 -44.78 -29.26
#